data_AF-A0A1H9MNZ5-F1
#
_entry.id   AF-A0A1H9MNZ5-F1
#
_cell.length_a   1.000
_cell.length_b   1.000
_cell.length_c   1.000
_cell.angle_alpha   90.00
_cell.angle_beta   90.00
_cell.angle_gamma   90.00
#
_symmetry.space_group_name_H-M   'P 1'
#
loop_
_entity.id
_entity.type
_entity.pdbx_description
1 polymer ?
#
loop_
_entity_poly.entity_id
_entity_poly.type
_entity_poly.pdbx_seq_one_letter_code
_entity_poly.pdbx_strand_id
1 'polypeptide(L)' 'MADLAMVFHWGPADMEPLSLTELMEWRERARQRVESPHGTRSKA' A
#
# COMPACT_ATOMS: atom_id res chain seq x y z
N MET A 1 -5.58 4.23 5.69
CA MET A 1 -4.40 4.25 6.59
C MET A 1 -3.99 2.83 6.95
N ALA A 2 -4.92 1.96 7.38
CA ALA A 2 -4.62 0.54 7.66
C ALA A 2 -4.05 -0.24 6.47
N ASP A 3 -4.49 0.08 5.24
CA ASP A 3 -3.97 -0.55 4.02
C ASP A 3 -2.45 -0.31 3.84
N LEU A 4 -1.99 0.90 4.19
CA LEU A 4 -0.57 1.26 4.12
C LEU A 4 0.25 0.55 5.19
N ALA A 5 -0.26 0.50 6.42
CA ALA A 5 0.38 -0.23 7.51
C ALA A 5 0.50 -1.74 7.23
N MET A 6 -0.51 -2.35 6.57
CA MET A 6 -0.49 -3.77 6.21
C MET A 6 0.42 -4.07 5.00
N VAL A 7 0.41 -3.22 3.96
CA VAL A 7 1.16 -3.46 2.71
C VAL A 7 2.63 -3.10 2.84
N PHE A 8 2.95 -2.04 3.60
CA PHE A 8 4.30 -1.51 3.73
C PHE A 8 4.89 -1.66 5.14
N HIS A 9 4.14 -2.23 6.09
CA HIS A 9 4.55 -2.34 7.49
C HIS A 9 4.88 -0.98 8.14
N TRP A 10 4.30 0.10 7.61
CA TRP A 10 4.52 1.46 8.08
C TRP A 10 3.87 1.72 9.43
N GLY A 11 4.62 2.36 10.32
CA GLY A 11 4.15 2.82 11.61
C GLY A 11 3.56 4.24 11.56
N PRO A 12 2.99 4.73 12.67
CA PRO A 12 2.49 6.09 12.78
C PRO A 12 3.55 7.15 12.48
N ALA A 13 4.81 6.89 12.86
CA ALA A 13 5.94 7.79 12.63
C ALA A 13 6.33 7.91 11.15
N ASP A 14 6.02 6.91 10.32
CA ASP A 14 6.24 6.98 8.86
C ASP A 14 5.13 7.77 8.16
N MET A 15 3.94 7.84 8.76
CA MET A 15 2.79 8.58 8.23
C MET A 15 2.77 10.04 8.69
N GLU A 16 3.34 10.34 9.85
CA GLU A 16 3.41 11.69 10.45
C GLU A 16 4.11 12.75 9.56
N PRO A 17 5.23 12.46 8.89
CA PRO A 17 5.88 13.42 8.00
C PRO A 17 5.22 13.52 6.61
N LEU A 18 4.33 12.58 6.25
CA LEU A 18 3.69 12.56 4.94
C LEU A 18 2.47 13.47 4.91
N SER A 19 2.34 14.26 3.85
CA SER A 19 1.14 15.07 3.62
C SER A 19 -0.06 14.19 3.28
N LEU A 20 -1.28 14.72 3.50
CA LEU A 20 -2.52 13.99 3.18
C LEU A 20 -2.57 13.57 1.70
N THR A 21 -2.06 14.40 0.80
CA THR A 21 -1.97 14.11 -0.64
C THR A 21 -1.05 12.93 -0.92
N GLU A 22 0.13 12.88 -0.28
CA GLU A 22 1.05 11.74 -0.42
C GLU A 22 0.45 10.46 0.14
N LEU A 23 -0.23 10.53 1.30
CA LEU A 23 -0.92 9.38 1.88
C LEU A 23 -2.01 8.85 0.94
N MET A 24 -2.72 9.72 0.21
CA MET A 24 -3.71 9.32 -0.79
C MET A 24 -3.06 8.62 -2.00
N GLU A 25 -1.94 9.14 -2.52
CA GLU A 25 -1.20 8.49 -3.61
C GLU A 25 -0.65 7.12 -3.20
N TRP A 26 -0.05 7.04 -2.01
CA TRP A 26 0.46 5.78 -1.48
C TRP A 26 -0.66 4.77 -1.26
N ARG A 27 -1.84 5.22 -0.80
CA ARG A 27 -2.99 4.34 -0.61
C ARG A 27 -3.46 3.71 -1.93
N GLU A 28 -3.46 4.48 -3.00
CA GLU A 28 -3.82 3.98 -4.34
C GLU A 28 -2.79 2.93 -4.84
N ARG A 29 -1.50 3.18 -4.63
CA ARG A 29 -0.44 2.19 -4.93
C ARG A 29 -0.55 0.91 -4.10
N ALA A 30 -0.86 1.05 -2.81
CA ALA A 30 -1.07 -0.08 -1.90
C ALA A 30 -2.24 -0.94 -2.38
N ARG A 31 -3.35 -0.28 -2.75
CA ARG A 31 -4.54 -0.91 -3.28
C ARG A 31 -4.24 -1.69 -4.56
N GLN A 32 -3.53 -1.10 -5.52
CA GLN A 32 -3.10 -1.80 -6.73
C GLN A 32 -2.25 -3.03 -6.43
N ARG A 33 -1.39 -2.99 -5.40
CA ARG A 33 -0.59 -4.14 -4.92
C ARG A 33 -1.42 -5.23 -4.25
N VAL A 34 -2.47 -4.86 -3.51
CA VAL A 34 -3.40 -5.80 -2.84
C VAL A 34 -4.41 -6.40 -3.80
N GLU A 35 -4.75 -5.70 -4.88
CA GLU A 35 -5.55 -6.25 -5.99
C GLU A 35 -4.67 -7.08 -6.96
N SER A 36 -3.37 -6.78 -7.08
CA SER A 36 -2.42 -7.53 -7.94
C SER A 36 -1.64 -8.72 -7.33
N PRO A 37 -1.88 -9.27 -6.12
CA PRO A 37 -1.07 -10.37 -5.59
C PRO A 37 -1.50 -11.74 -6.15
N HIS A 38 -2.56 -11.81 -6.97
CA HIS A 38 -3.03 -13.06 -7.59
C HIS A 38 -2.65 -13.21 -9.08
N GLY A 39 -1.74 -12.38 -9.58
CA GLY A 39 -1.35 -12.33 -10.99
C GLY A 39 -0.10 -13.12 -11.38
N THR A 40 0.27 -14.22 -10.71
CA THR A 40 1.24 -15.18 -11.30
C THR A 40 1.06 -16.56 -10.65
N ARG A 41 0.13 -17.34 -11.19
CA ARG A 41 0.32 -18.79 -11.27
C ARG A 41 -0.01 -19.21 -12.70
N SER A 42 0.87 -18.83 -13.63
CA SER A 42 1.03 -19.54 -14.90
C SER A 42 1.31 -21.00 -14.55
N LYS A 43 0.29 -21.86 -14.69
CA LYS A 43 0.47 -23.31 -14.74
C LYS A 43 0.81 -23.65 -16.18
N ALA A 44 1.95 -24.33 -16.31
CA ALA A 44 2.55 -24.89 -17.52
C ALA A 44 1.63 -25.83 -18.29
#